data_AF-A0AAJ6BB10-F1
#
_entry.id   AF-A0AAJ6BB10-F1
#
_cell.length_a   1.000
_cell.length_b   1.000
_cell.length_c   1.000
_cell.angle_alpha   90.00
_cell.angle_beta   90.00
_cell.angle_gamma   90.00
#
_symmetry.space_group_name_H-M   'P 1'
#
loop_
_entity.id
_entity.type
_entity.pdbx_description
1 polymer ?
#
loop_
_entity_poly.entity_id
_entity_poly.type
_entity_poly.pdbx_seq_one_letter_code
_entity_poly.pdbx_strand_id
1 'polypeptide(L)'
;MSAKKLLQPLAAQLHASFSASGRLYDHRVIHQLLHAAIGSVAPEVASKDNLPIEVCRDNDTRQYNLYATIERAKKCLGLTDLQALGVAEEVIEVLRAAKIGVNQVRLLLDPSFTSKIRKKAFNALCKNLDLNESGDRFAPKTATLAIAAGMAPPPKMSWKDRFALAAGFPMRGESELVSMVTRSECYLWVFPPSDYPATGQATHDRFFGDQRHPSAEMGMGFSIIDSGWARPKYPELYKQSVETFTQYSLSAPMWSWRAQGNTWRLGNILRSSILDGAPWSDEPLNDVLPEGLKSLPRIHGCATCRTLFIEKHSAHPDVPTQCLCGESSTSGDKETPTLNS
;
A
#
# COMPACT_ATOMS: atom_id res chain seq x y z
N MET A 1 0.40 -12.39 -4.86
CA MET A 1 1.45 -13.44 -4.88
C MET A 1 1.47 -14.17 -3.54
N SER A 2 1.85 -15.45 -3.50
CA SER A 2 1.97 -16.19 -2.23
C SER A 2 3.30 -15.85 -1.54
N ALA A 3 3.26 -15.58 -0.23
CA ALA A 3 4.43 -15.36 0.62
C ALA A 3 5.52 -16.43 0.43
N LYS A 4 5.12 -17.68 0.16
CA LYS A 4 6.02 -18.80 -0.10
C LYS A 4 6.95 -18.54 -1.30
N LYS A 5 6.44 -17.98 -2.40
CA LYS A 5 7.24 -17.70 -3.61
C LYS A 5 8.32 -16.65 -3.36
N LEU A 6 8.06 -15.72 -2.44
CA LEU A 6 8.99 -14.64 -2.09
C LEU A 6 10.03 -15.06 -1.05
N LEU A 7 9.61 -15.83 -0.04
CA LEU A 7 10.48 -16.17 1.10
C LEU A 7 11.31 -17.45 0.88
N GLN A 8 10.85 -18.38 0.04
CA GLN A 8 11.57 -19.64 -0.22
C GLN A 8 12.97 -19.43 -0.86
N PRO A 9 13.14 -18.54 -1.86
CA PRO A 9 14.48 -18.24 -2.39
C PRO A 9 15.42 -17.65 -1.33
N LEU A 10 14.91 -16.76 -0.46
CA LEU A 10 15.70 -16.18 0.63
C LEU A 10 16.10 -17.22 1.67
N ALA A 11 15.19 -18.15 1.98
CA ALA A 11 15.49 -19.25 2.89
C ALA A 11 16.60 -20.16 2.33
N ALA A 12 16.59 -20.45 1.03
CA ALA A 12 17.65 -21.21 0.37
C ALA A 12 18.99 -20.47 0.36
N GLN A 13 18.98 -19.16 0.09
CA GLN A 13 20.17 -18.31 0.16
C GLN A 13 20.78 -18.30 1.56
N LEU A 14 19.95 -18.06 2.59
CA LEU A 14 20.37 -18.09 3.99
C LEU A 14 20.91 -19.47 4.38
N HIS A 15 20.26 -20.56 3.94
CA HIS A 15 20.71 -21.91 4.22
C HIS A 15 22.12 -22.18 3.66
N ALA A 16 22.38 -21.76 2.42
CA ALA A 16 23.70 -21.87 1.81
C ALA A 16 24.76 -21.02 2.55
N SER A 17 24.41 -19.78 2.89
CA SER A 17 25.29 -18.87 3.63
C SER A 17 25.65 -19.41 5.01
N PHE A 18 24.65 -19.87 5.78
CA PHE A 18 24.88 -20.48 7.09
C PHE A 18 25.73 -21.74 6.99
N SER A 19 25.43 -22.62 6.03
CA SER A 19 26.20 -23.86 5.82
C SER A 19 27.67 -23.58 5.48
N ALA A 20 27.94 -22.56 4.66
CA ALA A 20 29.31 -22.14 4.33
C ALA A 20 30.08 -21.62 5.57
N SER A 21 29.37 -21.10 6.57
CA SER A 21 29.95 -20.71 7.87
C SER A 21 29.98 -21.85 8.91
N GLY A 22 29.70 -23.09 8.52
CA GLY A 22 29.62 -24.25 9.43
C GLY A 22 28.34 -24.31 10.29
N ARG A 23 27.35 -23.46 10.00
CA ARG A 23 26.05 -23.40 10.71
C ARG A 23 24.99 -24.17 9.93
N LEU A 24 24.79 -25.44 10.25
CA LEU A 24 23.86 -26.33 9.53
C LEU A 24 22.42 -26.20 10.05
N TYR A 25 21.76 -25.08 9.74
CA TYR A 25 20.38 -24.84 10.14
C TYR A 25 19.36 -25.41 9.15
N ASP A 26 18.31 -26.07 9.67
CA ASP A 26 17.21 -26.59 8.86
C ASP A 26 16.48 -25.45 8.12
N HIS A 27 16.21 -25.67 6.83
CA HIS A 27 15.45 -24.77 5.97
C HIS A 27 14.08 -24.36 6.58
N ARG A 28 13.41 -25.27 7.29
CA ARG A 28 12.14 -24.98 7.99
C ARG A 28 12.33 -23.94 9.09
N VAL A 29 13.44 -24.03 9.84
CA VAL A 29 13.74 -23.07 10.91
C VAL A 29 14.04 -21.70 10.30
N ILE A 30 14.83 -21.64 9.23
CA ILE A 30 15.13 -20.39 8.51
C ILE A 30 13.84 -19.72 8.02
N HIS A 31 12.90 -20.51 7.48
CA HIS A 31 11.60 -19.98 7.08
C HIS A 31 10.80 -19.41 8.26
N GLN A 32 10.86 -20.03 9.43
CA GLN A 32 10.23 -19.48 10.65
C GLN A 32 10.89 -18.18 11.09
N LEU A 33 12.22 -18.05 10.97
CA LEU A 33 12.95 -16.82 11.29
C LEU A 33 12.54 -15.68 10.35
N LEU A 34 12.45 -15.93 9.04
CA LEU A 34 11.95 -14.94 8.07
C LEU A 34 10.54 -14.44 8.45
N HIS A 35 9.65 -15.36 8.82
CA HIS A 35 8.28 -15.03 9.23
C HIS A 35 8.21 -14.27 10.56
N ALA A 36 9.11 -14.57 11.51
CA ALA A 36 9.25 -13.84 12.76
C ALA A 36 9.72 -12.40 12.49
N ALA A 37 10.72 -12.23 11.62
CA ALA A 37 11.29 -10.93 11.26
C ALA A 37 10.27 -9.99 10.61
N ILE A 38 9.41 -10.48 9.71
CA ILE A 38 8.35 -9.66 9.09
C ILE A 38 7.11 -9.44 9.97
N GLY A 39 7.09 -9.97 11.20
CA GLY A 39 5.99 -9.79 12.16
C GLY A 39 4.72 -10.62 11.88
N SER A 40 4.83 -11.66 11.04
CA SER A 40 3.70 -12.55 10.69
C SER A 40 3.49 -13.72 11.67
N VAL A 41 4.27 -13.77 12.75
CA VAL A 41 4.31 -14.79 13.82
C VAL A 41 4.76 -16.18 13.35
N ALA A 42 4.16 -16.72 12.28
CA ALA A 42 4.49 -18.03 11.73
C ALA A 42 4.00 -18.18 10.26
N PRO A 43 4.65 -19.06 9.46
CA PRO A 43 4.25 -19.32 8.08
C PRO A 43 2.78 -19.74 7.91
N GLU A 44 2.29 -20.59 8.81
CA GLU A 44 0.94 -21.15 8.75
C GLU A 44 -0.12 -20.08 9.01
N VAL A 45 0.19 -19.13 9.91
CA VAL A 45 -0.67 -17.99 10.21
C VAL A 45 -0.71 -17.02 9.03
N ALA A 46 0.46 -16.68 8.48
CA ALA A 46 0.56 -15.79 7.32
C ALA A 46 -0.21 -16.34 6.11
N SER A 47 -0.10 -17.65 5.88
CA SER A 47 -0.81 -18.35 4.81
C SER A 47 -2.32 -18.39 5.06
N LYS A 48 -2.75 -18.76 6.28
CA LYS A 48 -4.17 -18.85 6.63
C LYS A 48 -4.89 -17.50 6.54
N ASP A 49 -4.22 -16.44 6.97
CA ASP A 49 -4.78 -15.09 7.02
C ASP A 49 -4.49 -14.30 5.72
N ASN A 50 -3.82 -14.92 4.73
CA ASN A 50 -3.43 -14.33 3.44
C ASN A 50 -2.75 -12.95 3.57
N LEU A 51 -1.83 -12.81 4.55
CA LEU A 51 -1.18 -11.52 4.80
C LEU A 51 -0.46 -11.02 3.53
N PRO A 52 -0.54 -9.70 3.23
CA PRO A 52 0.02 -9.13 2.00
C PRO A 52 1.53 -8.99 2.14
N ILE A 53 2.24 -10.11 2.05
CA ILE A 53 3.71 -10.16 2.03
C ILE A 53 4.16 -9.96 0.59
N GLU A 54 4.88 -8.88 0.35
CA GLU A 54 5.26 -8.43 -0.99
C GLU A 54 6.59 -7.67 -0.98
N VAL A 55 7.10 -7.40 -2.18
CA VAL A 55 8.28 -6.56 -2.39
C VAL A 55 7.81 -5.10 -2.42
N CYS A 56 8.22 -4.28 -1.46
CA CYS A 56 7.88 -2.86 -1.42
C CYS A 56 9.12 -2.06 -1.86
N ARG A 57 9.10 -1.14 -2.82
CA ARG A 57 10.39 -0.47 -3.13
C ARG A 57 10.87 0.51 -2.07
N ASP A 58 9.97 1.09 -1.28
CA ASP A 58 10.28 2.12 -0.30
C ASP A 58 10.80 1.53 1.04
N ASN A 59 11.99 1.94 1.46
CA ASN A 59 12.63 1.49 2.69
C ASN A 59 11.85 1.89 3.95
N ASP A 60 11.17 3.04 3.90
CA ASP A 60 10.49 3.61 5.06
C ASP A 60 9.16 2.89 5.36
N THR A 61 8.70 2.02 4.46
CA THR A 61 7.45 1.26 4.59
C THR A 61 7.60 -0.06 5.36
N ARG A 62 8.82 -0.37 5.85
CA ARG A 62 9.13 -1.64 6.50
C ARG A 62 9.74 -1.44 7.87
N GLN A 63 9.22 -2.19 8.83
CA GLN A 63 9.79 -2.33 10.16
C GLN A 63 9.84 -3.80 10.54
N TYR A 64 11.04 -4.32 10.81
CA TYR A 64 11.27 -5.72 11.13
C TYR A 64 11.34 -5.96 12.65
N ASN A 65 10.99 -7.17 13.08
CA ASN A 65 11.02 -7.58 14.47
C ASN A 65 12.33 -8.28 14.85
N LEU A 66 13.32 -7.51 15.28
CA LEU A 66 14.58 -8.09 15.74
C LEU A 66 14.39 -9.00 16.96
N TYR A 67 13.69 -8.51 17.98
CA TYR A 67 13.49 -9.23 19.24
C TYR A 67 12.78 -10.58 19.08
N ALA A 68 11.66 -10.62 18.37
CA ALA A 68 10.94 -11.87 18.13
C ALA A 68 11.75 -12.86 17.28
N THR A 69 12.62 -12.35 16.40
CA THR A 69 13.53 -13.19 15.62
C THR A 69 14.63 -13.79 16.49
N ILE A 70 15.19 -13.01 17.42
CA ILE A 70 16.15 -13.49 18.45
C ILE A 70 15.52 -14.59 19.29
N GLU A 71 14.34 -14.34 19.87
CA GLU A 71 13.65 -15.31 20.72
C GLU A 71 13.28 -16.59 19.94
N ARG A 72 12.93 -16.46 18.66
CA ARG A 72 12.71 -17.60 17.78
C ARG A 72 14.01 -18.36 17.51
N ALA A 73 15.13 -17.67 17.28
CA ALA A 73 16.43 -18.29 17.05
C ALA A 73 16.90 -19.05 18.29
N LYS A 74 16.81 -18.44 19.48
CA LYS A 74 17.11 -19.12 20.77
C LYS A 74 16.29 -20.40 20.91
N LYS A 75 14.97 -20.30 20.71
CA LYS A 75 14.06 -21.43 20.87
C LYS A 75 14.28 -22.55 19.85
N CYS A 76 14.48 -22.22 18.57
CA CYS A 76 14.54 -23.21 17.50
C CYS A 76 15.95 -23.75 17.24
N LEU A 77 16.99 -23.00 17.59
CA LEU A 77 18.40 -23.34 17.31
C LEU A 77 19.24 -23.56 18.57
N GLY A 78 18.71 -23.31 19.78
CA GLY A 78 19.44 -23.51 21.05
C GLY A 78 20.61 -22.55 21.23
N LEU A 79 20.55 -21.36 20.63
CA LEU A 79 21.63 -20.39 20.60
C LEU A 79 21.68 -19.51 21.86
N THR A 80 22.88 -19.01 22.19
CA THR A 80 23.04 -17.94 23.17
C THR A 80 22.49 -16.61 22.63
N ASP A 81 22.28 -15.61 23.51
CA ASP A 81 21.71 -14.32 23.11
C ASP A 81 22.53 -13.63 22.00
N LEU A 82 23.86 -13.61 22.11
CA LEU A 82 24.73 -13.00 21.11
C LEU A 82 24.68 -13.73 19.76
N GLN A 83 24.64 -15.06 19.78
CA GLN A 83 24.53 -15.87 18.56
C GLN A 83 23.17 -15.70 17.89
N ALA A 84 22.10 -15.67 18.69
CA ALA A 84 20.75 -15.44 18.21
C ALA A 84 20.58 -14.04 17.61
N LEU A 85 21.21 -13.02 18.20
CA LEU A 85 21.29 -11.66 17.65
C LEU A 85 21.93 -11.66 16.26
N GLY A 86 23.12 -12.25 16.11
CA GLY A 86 23.80 -12.31 14.80
C GLY A 86 22.97 -13.00 13.72
N VAL A 87 22.34 -14.15 14.05
CA VAL A 87 21.43 -14.85 13.13
C VAL A 87 20.21 -13.99 12.77
N ALA A 88 19.62 -13.30 13.74
CA ALA A 88 18.45 -12.47 13.51
C ALA A 88 18.76 -11.26 12.61
N GLU A 89 19.91 -10.61 12.81
CA GLU A 89 20.38 -9.53 11.95
C GLU A 89 20.62 -10.01 10.52
N GLU A 90 21.33 -11.13 10.32
CA GLU A 90 21.56 -11.71 8.98
C GLU A 90 20.24 -11.99 8.24
N VAL A 91 19.24 -12.55 8.93
CA VAL A 91 17.90 -12.79 8.37
C VAL A 91 17.22 -11.48 7.96
N ILE A 92 17.29 -10.46 8.82
CA ILE A 92 16.68 -9.15 8.55
C ILE A 92 17.39 -8.41 7.42
N GLU A 93 18.72 -8.49 7.32
CA GLU A 93 19.47 -7.89 6.22
C GLU A 93 19.09 -8.52 4.88
N VAL A 94 18.93 -9.84 4.81
CA VAL A 94 18.49 -10.52 3.58
C VAL A 94 17.08 -10.07 3.18
N LEU A 95 16.15 -9.96 4.12
CA LEU A 95 14.80 -9.42 3.86
C LEU A 95 14.85 -7.97 3.38
N ARG A 96 15.69 -7.14 4.01
CA ARG A 96 15.87 -5.72 3.67
C ARG A 96 16.45 -5.55 2.27
N ALA A 97 17.49 -6.32 1.93
CA ALA A 97 18.09 -6.33 0.59
C ALA A 97 17.08 -6.77 -0.47
N ALA A 98 16.28 -7.80 -0.17
CA ALA A 98 15.20 -8.27 -1.03
C ALA A 98 13.96 -7.37 -1.03
N LYS A 99 13.92 -6.34 -0.18
CA LYS A 99 12.82 -5.39 -0.04
C LYS A 99 11.47 -6.06 0.30
N ILE A 100 11.48 -7.19 1.00
CA ILE A 100 10.27 -7.94 1.33
C ILE A 100 9.72 -7.54 2.70
N GLY A 101 8.42 -7.23 2.76
CA GLY A 101 7.73 -6.93 4.00
C GLY A 101 6.23 -7.18 3.90
N VAL A 102 5.49 -6.86 4.96
CA VAL A 102 4.03 -6.82 4.91
C VAL A 102 3.61 -5.46 4.38
N ASN A 103 2.77 -5.39 3.35
CA ASN A 103 2.11 -4.15 2.94
C ASN A 103 1.00 -3.81 3.93
N GLN A 104 1.35 -2.96 4.88
CA GLN A 104 0.50 -2.58 5.99
C GLN A 104 -0.68 -1.72 5.54
N VAL A 105 -0.52 -0.90 4.49
CA VAL A 105 -1.60 -0.09 3.90
C VAL A 105 -2.66 -0.98 3.28
N ARG A 106 -2.24 -2.00 2.50
CA ARG A 106 -3.16 -2.99 1.96
C ARG A 106 -3.84 -3.77 3.08
N LEU A 107 -3.08 -4.24 4.07
CA LEU A 107 -3.64 -4.93 5.24
C LEU A 107 -4.69 -4.06 5.96
N LEU A 108 -4.49 -2.75 6.05
CA LEU A 108 -5.40 -1.82 6.70
C LEU A 108 -6.67 -1.56 5.89
N LEU A 109 -6.54 -1.35 4.57
CA LEU A 109 -7.59 -0.78 3.72
C LEU A 109 -8.35 -1.82 2.88
N ASP A 110 -7.78 -2.99 2.60
CA ASP A 110 -8.40 -4.01 1.75
C ASP A 110 -9.55 -4.71 2.52
N PRO A 111 -10.81 -4.63 2.02
CA PRO A 111 -11.97 -5.14 2.72
C PRO A 111 -11.99 -6.67 2.84
N SER A 112 -11.18 -7.38 2.03
CA SER A 112 -11.02 -8.84 2.18
C SER A 112 -10.42 -9.24 3.53
N PHE A 113 -9.70 -8.32 4.20
CA PHE A 113 -9.24 -8.54 5.57
C PHE A 113 -10.30 -8.11 6.60
N THR A 114 -10.91 -9.12 7.23
CA THR A 114 -11.84 -8.89 8.34
C THR A 114 -11.18 -8.09 9.47
N SER A 115 -11.99 -7.38 10.28
CA SER A 115 -11.50 -6.65 11.46
C SER A 115 -10.69 -7.55 12.41
N LYS A 116 -11.10 -8.82 12.56
CA LYS A 116 -10.38 -9.82 13.37
C LYS A 116 -8.97 -10.10 12.83
N ILE A 117 -8.84 -10.31 11.51
CA ILE A 117 -7.54 -10.54 10.87
C ILE A 117 -6.66 -9.30 11.00
N ARG A 118 -7.19 -8.10 10.68
CA ARG A 118 -6.47 -6.84 10.81
C ARG A 118 -5.94 -6.63 12.23
N LYS A 119 -6.80 -6.74 13.23
CA LYS A 119 -6.41 -6.58 14.65
C LYS A 119 -5.33 -7.59 15.04
N LYS A 120 -5.47 -8.86 14.66
CA LYS A 120 -4.46 -9.89 14.95
C LYS A 120 -3.11 -9.58 14.30
N ALA A 121 -3.12 -9.19 13.03
CA ALA A 121 -1.92 -8.89 12.27
C ALA A 121 -1.23 -7.61 12.78
N PHE A 122 -1.97 -6.53 13.00
CA PHE A 122 -1.41 -5.30 13.57
C PHE A 122 -0.93 -5.49 15.00
N ASN A 123 -1.62 -6.29 15.83
CA ASN A 123 -1.09 -6.64 17.16
C ASN A 123 0.25 -7.38 17.06
N ALA A 124 0.45 -8.23 16.04
CA ALA A 124 1.71 -8.91 15.82
C ALA A 124 2.78 -7.96 15.29
N LEU A 125 2.45 -7.07 14.34
CA LEU A 125 3.36 -6.07 13.80
C LEU A 125 3.74 -5.00 14.84
N CYS A 126 2.85 -4.64 15.77
CA CYS A 126 3.18 -3.74 16.88
C CYS A 126 4.25 -4.33 17.81
N LYS A 127 4.42 -5.66 17.85
CA LYS A 127 5.57 -6.26 18.55
C LYS A 127 6.91 -5.89 17.93
N ASN A 128 6.93 -5.35 16.72
CA ASN A 128 8.15 -4.82 16.09
C ASN A 128 8.57 -3.48 16.72
N LEU A 129 7.67 -2.87 17.51
CA LEU A 129 7.94 -1.65 18.29
C LEU A 129 8.40 -1.97 19.71
N ASP A 130 8.10 -3.16 20.23
CA ASP A 130 8.47 -3.55 21.60
C ASP A 130 10.00 -3.80 21.67
N LEU A 131 10.65 -3.27 22.71
CA LEU A 131 12.05 -3.58 23.05
C LEU A 131 12.16 -4.79 23.99
N ASN A 132 13.42 -5.20 24.18
CA ASN A 132 13.90 -6.15 25.18
C ASN A 132 13.68 -5.65 26.63
N GLU A 133 14.27 -6.35 27.61
CA GLU A 133 13.98 -6.28 29.05
C GLU A 133 13.98 -4.88 29.70
N SER A 134 14.58 -3.88 29.05
CA SER A 134 14.64 -2.48 29.51
C SER A 134 13.37 -1.66 29.23
N GLY A 135 12.45 -2.15 28.40
CA GLY A 135 11.06 -1.67 28.34
C GLY A 135 10.76 -0.40 27.53
N ASP A 136 11.73 0.23 26.86
CA ASP A 136 11.45 1.36 25.96
C ASP A 136 10.73 0.86 24.68
N ARG A 137 10.01 1.70 23.92
CA ARG A 137 9.44 1.29 22.63
C ARG A 137 10.13 2.01 21.48
N PHE A 138 10.49 1.27 20.42
CA PHE A 138 10.89 1.91 19.17
C PHE A 138 9.74 2.74 18.62
N ALA A 139 10.07 3.93 18.11
CA ALA A 139 9.13 4.72 17.34
C ALA A 139 8.67 3.92 16.10
N PRO A 140 7.37 3.95 15.76
CA PRO A 140 6.89 3.46 14.47
C PRO A 140 7.64 4.15 13.33
N LYS A 141 7.94 3.41 12.26
CA LYS A 141 8.41 4.00 11.00
C LYS A 141 7.27 4.20 9.98
N THR A 142 6.16 3.49 10.18
CA THR A 142 5.00 3.51 9.29
C THR A 142 3.81 4.21 9.93
N ALA A 143 3.01 4.91 9.12
CA ALA A 143 1.79 5.56 9.56
C ALA A 143 0.77 4.53 10.07
N THR A 144 0.69 3.38 9.41
CA THR A 144 -0.19 2.27 9.82
C THR A 144 0.16 1.70 11.20
N LEU A 145 1.46 1.57 11.55
CA LEU A 145 1.87 1.20 12.91
C LEU A 145 1.65 2.33 13.91
N ALA A 146 1.85 3.59 13.51
CA ALA A 146 1.51 4.71 14.38
C ALA A 146 0.01 4.76 14.72
N ILE A 147 -0.87 4.43 13.75
CA ILE A 147 -2.30 4.26 13.98
C ILE A 147 -2.55 3.09 14.94
N ALA A 148 -1.96 1.93 14.67
CA ALA A 148 -2.15 0.73 15.49
C ALA A 148 -1.63 0.90 16.93
N ALA A 149 -0.55 1.67 17.12
CA ALA A 149 0.03 2.00 18.42
C ALA A 149 -0.70 3.15 19.13
N GLY A 150 -1.71 3.78 18.50
CA GLY A 150 -2.47 4.90 19.07
C GLY A 150 -1.74 6.25 19.08
N MET A 151 -0.63 6.38 18.33
CA MET A 151 0.12 7.63 18.20
C MET A 151 -0.51 8.59 17.17
N ALA A 152 -1.24 8.05 16.19
CA ALA A 152 -2.05 8.81 15.26
C ALA A 152 -3.50 8.26 15.25
N PRO A 153 -4.53 9.10 15.09
CA PRO A 153 -5.90 8.61 14.91
C PRO A 153 -6.02 7.89 13.56
N PRO A 154 -7.02 7.02 13.34
CA PRO A 154 -7.29 6.48 12.01
C PRO A 154 -7.92 7.54 11.07
N PRO A 155 -7.56 7.60 9.77
CA PRO A 155 -8.31 8.40 8.80
C PRO A 155 -9.70 7.81 8.51
N LYS A 156 -10.55 8.57 7.82
CA LYS A 156 -11.78 8.04 7.23
C LYS A 156 -11.44 7.15 6.02
N MET A 157 -11.53 5.84 6.20
CA MET A 157 -11.04 4.84 5.22
C MET A 157 -12.09 4.39 4.19
N SER A 158 -13.36 4.81 4.32
CA SER A 158 -14.41 4.41 3.37
C SER A 158 -14.08 4.87 1.95
N TRP A 159 -14.54 4.16 0.92
CA TRP A 159 -14.34 4.59 -0.46
C TRP A 159 -14.96 5.96 -0.73
N LYS A 160 -16.16 6.22 -0.18
CA LYS A 160 -16.84 7.52 -0.28
C LYS A 160 -15.96 8.64 0.27
N ASP A 161 -15.38 8.47 1.45
CA ASP A 161 -14.53 9.49 2.07
C ASP A 161 -13.20 9.67 1.33
N ARG A 162 -12.57 8.57 0.89
CA ARG A 162 -11.34 8.59 0.08
C ARG A 162 -11.54 9.36 -1.22
N PHE A 163 -12.60 9.04 -1.95
CA PHE A 163 -12.94 9.69 -3.22
C PHE A 163 -13.33 11.15 -3.02
N ALA A 164 -14.15 11.47 -2.02
CA ALA A 164 -14.52 12.85 -1.73
C ALA A 164 -13.29 13.70 -1.37
N LEU A 165 -12.36 13.15 -0.59
CA LEU A 165 -11.13 13.86 -0.21
C LEU A 165 -10.22 14.11 -1.42
N ALA A 166 -10.05 13.11 -2.30
CA ALA A 166 -9.22 13.23 -3.50
C ALA A 166 -9.87 14.15 -4.56
N ALA A 167 -11.19 14.03 -4.78
CA ALA A 167 -11.95 14.85 -5.73
C ALA A 167 -12.14 16.30 -5.26
N GLY A 168 -12.07 16.54 -3.96
CA GLY A 168 -12.16 17.88 -3.36
C GLY A 168 -10.94 18.78 -3.62
N PHE A 169 -9.86 18.28 -4.22
CA PHE A 169 -8.61 19.02 -4.37
C PHE A 169 -8.39 19.62 -5.77
N PRO A 170 -7.84 20.84 -5.89
CA PRO A 170 -7.63 21.82 -4.80
C PRO A 170 -8.96 22.30 -4.20
N MET A 171 -8.96 22.66 -2.91
CA MET A 171 -10.18 23.09 -2.20
C MET A 171 -10.91 24.26 -2.89
N ARG A 172 -10.16 25.12 -3.59
CA ARG A 172 -10.68 26.22 -4.39
C ARG A 172 -10.25 26.02 -5.84
N GLY A 173 -11.15 26.29 -6.78
CA GLY A 173 -10.91 26.09 -8.22
C GLY A 173 -11.36 24.72 -8.72
N GLU A 174 -11.03 24.42 -9.97
CA GLU A 174 -11.36 23.15 -10.62
C GLU A 174 -10.63 22.00 -9.92
N SER A 175 -11.33 20.88 -9.74
CA SER A 175 -10.74 19.68 -9.14
C SER A 175 -9.76 19.02 -10.11
N GLU A 176 -8.55 18.75 -9.65
CA GLU A 176 -7.47 18.23 -10.49
C GLU A 176 -7.78 16.82 -11.00
N LEU A 177 -8.23 15.92 -10.12
CA LEU A 177 -8.57 14.54 -10.50
C LEU A 177 -9.87 14.48 -11.29
N VAL A 178 -10.89 15.25 -10.91
CA VAL A 178 -12.16 15.28 -11.65
C VAL A 178 -11.92 15.81 -13.06
N SER A 179 -11.15 16.88 -13.22
CA SER A 179 -10.80 17.42 -14.54
C SER A 179 -10.02 16.41 -15.37
N MET A 180 -9.08 15.68 -14.76
CA MET A 180 -8.32 14.62 -15.44
C MET A 180 -9.23 13.51 -15.98
N VAL A 181 -10.07 12.90 -15.12
CA VAL A 181 -10.95 11.78 -15.53
C VAL A 181 -12.10 12.21 -16.45
N THR A 182 -12.41 13.51 -16.50
CA THR A 182 -13.42 14.05 -17.43
C THR A 182 -12.82 14.32 -18.81
N ARG A 183 -11.53 14.71 -18.88
CA ARG A 183 -10.84 15.04 -20.15
C ARG A 183 -10.31 13.79 -20.87
N SER A 184 -9.95 12.77 -20.12
CA SER A 184 -9.33 11.56 -20.65
C SER A 184 -9.96 10.32 -20.03
N GLU A 185 -10.03 9.24 -20.81
CA GLU A 185 -10.41 7.94 -20.27
C GLU A 185 -9.40 7.52 -19.20
N CYS A 186 -9.90 7.09 -18.05
CA CYS A 186 -9.12 6.74 -16.89
C CYS A 186 -9.73 5.51 -16.22
N TYR A 187 -8.90 4.78 -15.48
CA TYR A 187 -9.27 3.57 -14.77
C TYR A 187 -8.82 3.65 -13.31
N LEU A 188 -9.61 3.05 -12.42
CA LEU A 188 -9.26 2.91 -11.01
C LEU A 188 -8.45 1.62 -10.81
N TRP A 189 -7.21 1.78 -10.37
CA TRP A 189 -6.35 0.67 -10.01
C TRP A 189 -6.24 0.56 -8.49
N VAL A 190 -6.94 -0.41 -7.91
CA VAL A 190 -6.96 -0.68 -6.46
C VAL A 190 -5.78 -1.58 -6.09
N PHE A 191 -4.96 -1.16 -5.12
CA PHE A 191 -3.71 -1.82 -4.70
C PHE A 191 -2.84 -2.31 -5.87
N PRO A 192 -2.36 -1.40 -6.73
CA PRO A 192 -1.41 -1.78 -7.77
C PRO A 192 -0.13 -2.35 -7.17
N PRO A 193 0.67 -3.14 -7.92
CA PRO A 193 1.88 -3.79 -7.39
C PRO A 193 2.85 -2.80 -6.73
N SER A 194 3.35 -3.11 -5.54
CA SER A 194 4.22 -2.20 -4.76
C SER A 194 5.71 -2.26 -5.14
N ASP A 195 6.07 -3.21 -5.99
CA ASP A 195 7.43 -3.52 -6.43
C ASP A 195 7.90 -2.69 -7.62
N TYR A 196 7.01 -1.89 -8.22
CA TYR A 196 7.31 -0.96 -9.30
C TYR A 196 7.28 0.50 -8.81
N PRO A 197 8.23 1.35 -9.23
CA PRO A 197 8.29 2.76 -8.81
C PRO A 197 7.03 3.54 -9.14
N ALA A 198 6.43 3.28 -10.31
CA ALA A 198 5.26 4.02 -10.77
C ALA A 198 4.02 3.75 -9.90
N THR A 199 3.86 2.52 -9.41
CA THR A 199 2.65 2.07 -8.73
C THR A 199 2.76 2.02 -7.21
N GLY A 200 3.97 1.88 -6.66
CA GLY A 200 4.19 1.75 -5.21
C GLY A 200 3.71 2.94 -4.37
N GLN A 201 3.47 4.10 -4.99
CA GLN A 201 2.94 5.29 -4.30
C GLN A 201 1.53 5.09 -3.72
N ALA A 202 0.72 4.20 -4.31
CA ALA A 202 -0.62 3.89 -3.81
C ALA A 202 -0.62 3.33 -2.38
N THR A 203 0.48 2.73 -1.96
CA THR A 203 0.66 2.09 -0.65
C THR A 203 1.84 2.67 0.12
N HIS A 204 2.17 3.93 -0.16
CA HIS A 204 3.12 4.71 0.63
C HIS A 204 2.75 4.71 2.12
N ASP A 205 3.73 4.62 3.02
CA ASP A 205 3.45 4.45 4.45
C ASP A 205 4.62 4.94 5.31
N ARG A 206 4.53 6.16 5.83
CA ARG A 206 5.60 6.82 6.58
C ARG A 206 5.10 7.52 7.82
N PHE A 207 5.86 7.40 8.90
CA PHE A 207 5.68 8.13 10.14
C PHE A 207 6.96 8.83 10.56
N PHE A 208 6.85 10.12 10.87
CA PHE A 208 7.95 10.97 11.32
C PHE A 208 7.75 11.28 12.81
N GLY A 209 8.11 10.32 13.66
CA GLY A 209 7.89 10.40 15.11
C GLY A 209 8.93 11.20 15.87
N ASP A 210 10.18 11.22 15.40
CA ASP A 210 11.33 11.82 16.10
C ASP A 210 11.35 13.37 16.02
N GLN A 211 10.39 13.97 15.32
CA GLN A 211 10.27 15.41 15.17
C GLN A 211 9.51 16.03 16.34
N ARG A 212 9.82 17.31 16.66
CA ARG A 212 9.07 18.11 17.65
C ARG A 212 7.56 18.14 17.38
N HIS A 213 7.16 17.96 16.13
CA HIS A 213 5.78 17.82 15.71
C HIS A 213 5.62 16.55 14.86
N PRO A 214 5.14 15.45 15.46
CA PRO A 214 4.95 14.20 14.74
C PRO A 214 4.03 14.38 13.51
N SER A 215 4.35 13.67 12.45
CA SER A 215 3.56 13.68 11.22
C SER A 215 3.56 12.31 10.54
N ALA A 216 2.59 12.08 9.66
CA ALA A 216 2.42 10.80 8.99
C ALA A 216 1.91 11.03 7.56
N GLU A 217 2.33 10.16 6.65
CA GLU A 217 1.92 10.15 5.25
C GLU A 217 1.55 8.72 4.85
N MET A 218 0.39 8.56 4.21
CA MET A 218 -0.14 7.24 3.88
C MET A 218 -0.91 7.26 2.56
N GLY A 219 -0.57 6.35 1.65
CA GLY A 219 -1.31 6.13 0.41
C GLY A 219 -2.75 5.70 0.67
N MET A 220 -3.68 6.10 -0.20
CA MET A 220 -5.10 5.75 -0.06
C MET A 220 -5.44 4.35 -0.59
N GLY A 221 -4.45 3.57 -1.01
CA GLY A 221 -4.60 2.20 -1.51
C GLY A 221 -5.08 2.11 -2.96
N PHE A 222 -5.01 3.20 -3.72
CA PHE A 222 -5.37 3.20 -5.15
C PHE A 222 -4.58 4.22 -5.95
N SER A 223 -4.51 3.99 -7.26
CA SER A 223 -4.05 4.94 -8.26
C SER A 223 -5.13 5.12 -9.32
N ILE A 224 -5.19 6.30 -9.93
CA ILE A 224 -5.93 6.53 -11.17
C ILE A 224 -4.92 6.52 -12.31
N ILE A 225 -5.11 5.64 -13.28
CA ILE A 225 -4.28 5.51 -14.48
C ILE A 225 -5.09 5.98 -15.69
N ASP A 226 -4.49 6.80 -16.56
CA ASP A 226 -5.13 7.21 -17.81
C ASP A 226 -5.08 6.10 -18.88
N SER A 227 -5.76 6.31 -20.00
CA SER A 227 -5.76 5.41 -21.16
C SER A 227 -4.44 5.36 -21.93
N GLY A 228 -3.44 6.15 -21.52
CA GLY A 228 -2.19 6.35 -22.23
C GLY A 228 -2.31 7.27 -23.43
N TRP A 229 -1.17 7.85 -23.83
CA TRP A 229 -1.05 8.58 -25.09
C TRP A 229 0.30 8.32 -25.75
N ALA A 230 0.32 8.45 -27.07
CA ALA A 230 1.53 8.25 -27.86
C ALA A 230 2.53 9.41 -27.63
N ARG A 231 3.79 9.05 -27.38
CA ARG A 231 4.95 9.94 -27.27
C ARG A 231 5.99 9.57 -28.32
N PRO A 232 6.64 10.54 -28.96
CA PRO A 232 7.74 10.24 -29.89
C PRO A 232 8.93 9.64 -29.12
N LYS A 233 9.53 8.57 -29.64
CA LYS A 233 10.72 7.95 -29.03
C LYS A 233 11.96 8.86 -29.10
N TYR A 234 12.06 9.67 -30.14
CA TYR A 234 13.19 10.56 -30.37
C TYR A 234 12.69 12.00 -30.54
N PRO A 235 12.43 12.73 -29.42
CA PRO A 235 11.82 14.06 -29.47
C PRO A 235 12.63 15.07 -30.28
N GLU A 236 13.96 14.94 -30.28
CA GLU A 236 14.87 15.84 -31.01
C GLU A 236 14.85 15.60 -32.53
N LEU A 237 14.35 14.43 -32.98
CA LEU A 237 14.20 14.05 -34.38
C LEU A 237 12.72 14.14 -34.82
N TYR A 238 11.93 15.03 -34.20
CA TYR A 238 10.47 15.12 -34.34
C TYR A 238 9.96 15.14 -35.79
N LYS A 239 10.77 15.64 -36.74
CA LYS A 239 10.42 15.70 -38.17
C LYS A 239 10.62 14.37 -38.92
N GLN A 240 11.24 13.36 -38.31
CA GLN A 240 11.61 12.08 -38.94
C GLN A 240 11.18 10.85 -38.13
N SER A 241 10.95 10.96 -36.82
CA SER A 241 10.61 9.79 -36.00
C SER A 241 9.12 9.45 -36.07
N VAL A 242 8.77 8.40 -36.83
CA VAL A 242 7.41 7.80 -36.82
C VAL A 242 7.22 6.90 -35.59
N GLU A 243 8.31 6.47 -34.96
CA GLU A 243 8.24 5.59 -33.81
C GLU A 243 7.76 6.31 -32.55
N THR A 244 6.72 5.75 -31.95
CA THR A 244 6.16 6.21 -30.68
C THR A 244 6.24 5.12 -29.62
N PHE A 245 6.11 5.53 -28.37
CA PHE A 245 5.85 4.68 -27.22
C PHE A 245 4.61 5.20 -26.49
N THR A 246 4.00 4.39 -25.62
CA THR A 246 2.80 4.80 -24.89
C THR A 246 3.17 5.26 -23.49
N GLN A 247 2.85 6.50 -23.15
CA GLN A 247 2.99 7.00 -21.79
C GLN A 247 1.65 6.91 -21.08
N TYR A 248 1.60 6.20 -19.96
CA TYR A 248 0.47 6.21 -19.03
C TYR A 248 0.81 7.07 -17.82
N SER A 249 -0.08 7.97 -17.40
CA SER A 249 0.10 8.71 -16.15
C SER A 249 -0.70 8.09 -15.02
N LEU A 250 -0.08 8.02 -13.85
CA LEU A 250 -0.67 7.50 -12.63
C LEU A 250 -0.76 8.60 -11.58
N SER A 251 -1.83 8.55 -10.82
CA SER A 251 -2.17 9.56 -9.80
C SER A 251 -2.56 8.83 -8.52
N ALA A 252 -1.66 8.85 -7.53
CA ALA A 252 -1.84 8.18 -6.25
C ALA A 252 -2.11 9.23 -5.15
N PRO A 253 -3.37 9.42 -4.73
CA PRO A 253 -3.67 10.32 -3.62
C PRO A 253 -3.18 9.76 -2.29
N MET A 254 -2.71 10.68 -1.44
CA MET A 254 -2.17 10.35 -0.13
C MET A 254 -2.84 11.17 0.97
N TRP A 255 -3.07 10.50 2.10
CA TRP A 255 -3.36 11.18 3.35
C TRP A 255 -2.09 11.76 3.96
N SER A 256 -2.24 12.93 4.60
CA SER A 256 -1.22 13.53 5.46
C SER A 256 -1.85 13.90 6.79
N TRP A 257 -1.16 13.57 7.88
CA TRP A 257 -1.53 13.94 9.25
C TRP A 257 -0.39 14.67 9.93
N ARG A 258 -0.76 15.63 10.77
CA ARG A 258 0.16 16.38 11.62
C ARG A 258 -0.43 16.46 13.01
N ALA A 259 0.39 16.22 14.03
CA ALA A 259 -0.04 16.20 15.43
C ALA A 259 -0.77 17.49 15.85
N GLN A 260 -0.32 18.65 15.36
CA GLN A 260 -0.91 19.97 15.70
C GLN A 260 -2.38 20.10 15.30
N GLY A 261 -2.79 19.51 14.16
CA GLY A 261 -4.18 19.55 13.69
C GLY A 261 -5.00 18.33 14.12
N ASN A 262 -4.31 17.24 14.50
CA ASN A 262 -4.88 15.94 14.84
C ASN A 262 -5.93 15.40 13.84
N THR A 263 -5.82 15.80 12.58
CA THR A 263 -6.75 15.42 11.51
C THR A 263 -5.98 14.99 10.27
N TRP A 264 -6.43 13.90 9.65
CA TRP A 264 -5.99 13.51 8.34
C TRP A 264 -6.63 14.40 7.27
N ARG A 265 -5.81 14.89 6.35
CA ARG A 265 -6.22 15.65 5.17
C ARG A 265 -5.60 15.06 3.92
N LEU A 266 -6.00 15.55 2.74
CA LEU A 266 -5.24 15.26 1.53
C LEU A 266 -3.87 15.91 1.67
N GLY A 267 -2.82 15.10 1.56
CA GLY A 267 -1.43 15.55 1.56
C GLY A 267 -1.02 16.00 0.17
N ASN A 268 -0.71 15.03 -0.69
CA ASN A 268 -0.35 15.23 -2.07
C ASN A 268 -1.05 14.18 -2.96
N ILE A 269 -1.10 14.44 -4.26
CA ILE A 269 -1.41 13.45 -5.28
C ILE A 269 -0.09 13.14 -5.98
N LEU A 270 0.51 12.00 -5.65
CA LEU A 270 1.78 11.62 -6.25
C LEU A 270 1.57 11.21 -7.70
N ARG A 271 2.31 11.87 -8.59
CA ARG A 271 2.28 11.63 -10.03
C ARG A 271 3.46 10.77 -10.42
N SER A 272 3.18 9.77 -11.23
CA SER A 272 4.18 8.89 -11.83
C SER A 272 3.71 8.49 -13.22
N SER A 273 4.57 7.78 -13.96
CA SER A 273 4.21 7.30 -15.30
C SER A 273 4.83 5.96 -15.60
N ILE A 274 4.13 5.18 -16.43
CA ILE A 274 4.67 3.98 -17.09
C ILE A 274 4.97 4.37 -18.54
N LEU A 275 6.19 4.09 -18.99
CA LEU A 275 6.67 4.43 -20.34
C LEU A 275 6.81 3.14 -21.17
N ASP A 276 5.68 2.67 -21.70
CA ASP A 276 5.57 1.37 -22.35
C ASP A 276 6.12 1.41 -23.77
N GLY A 277 7.19 0.65 -24.01
CA GLY A 277 7.92 0.63 -25.28
C GLY A 277 8.95 1.76 -25.46
N ALA A 278 9.26 2.53 -24.41
CA ALA A 278 10.31 3.55 -24.47
C ALA A 278 11.71 2.88 -24.44
N PRO A 279 12.68 3.31 -25.27
CA PRO A 279 14.00 2.66 -25.38
C PRO A 279 14.83 2.60 -24.09
N TRP A 280 14.53 3.46 -23.13
CA TRP A 280 15.22 3.59 -21.84
C TRP A 280 14.35 3.12 -20.66
N SER A 281 13.24 2.46 -20.94
CA SER A 281 12.29 1.96 -19.93
C SER A 281 12.10 0.46 -20.12
N ASP A 282 12.43 -0.30 -19.08
CA ASP A 282 12.27 -1.75 -19.06
C ASP A 282 10.97 -2.18 -18.34
N GLU A 283 10.02 -1.27 -18.13
CA GLU A 283 8.79 -1.51 -17.36
C GLU A 283 7.55 -1.35 -18.28
N PRO A 284 7.21 -2.37 -19.10
CA PRO A 284 5.99 -2.35 -19.90
C PRO A 284 4.75 -2.49 -19.00
N LEU A 285 3.61 -1.96 -19.45
CA LEU A 285 2.37 -2.03 -18.66
C LEU A 285 1.94 -3.48 -18.41
N ASN A 286 2.18 -4.37 -19.37
CA ASN A 286 1.78 -5.78 -19.29
C ASN A 286 2.48 -6.55 -18.16
N ASP A 287 3.64 -6.10 -17.68
CA ASP A 287 4.33 -6.75 -16.56
C ASP A 287 3.62 -6.50 -15.22
N VAL A 288 3.00 -5.32 -15.08
CA VAL A 288 2.30 -4.91 -13.86
C VAL A 288 0.79 -5.13 -13.94
N LEU A 289 0.23 -5.12 -15.15
CA LEU A 289 -1.19 -5.31 -15.42
C LEU A 289 -1.37 -6.21 -16.65
N PRO A 290 -1.20 -7.55 -16.50
CA PRO A 290 -1.22 -8.49 -17.63
C PRO A 290 -2.55 -8.56 -18.39
N GLU A 291 -3.66 -8.24 -17.72
CA GLU A 291 -4.99 -8.22 -18.34
C GLU A 291 -5.28 -6.86 -19.02
N GLY A 292 -4.32 -5.93 -18.99
CA GLY A 292 -4.42 -4.61 -19.60
C GLY A 292 -5.39 -3.66 -18.87
N LEU A 293 -5.45 -2.40 -19.33
CA LEU A 293 -6.26 -1.35 -18.68
C LEU A 293 -7.74 -1.68 -18.58
N LYS A 294 -8.30 -2.38 -19.58
CA LYS A 294 -9.74 -2.72 -19.62
C LYS A 294 -10.18 -3.74 -18.57
N SER A 295 -9.23 -4.40 -17.90
CA SER A 295 -9.50 -5.24 -16.73
C SER A 295 -9.84 -4.42 -15.47
N LEU A 296 -9.50 -3.13 -15.48
CA LEU A 296 -9.78 -2.21 -14.38
C LEU A 296 -11.13 -1.51 -14.60
N PRO A 297 -11.86 -1.18 -13.52
CA PRO A 297 -13.07 -0.39 -13.64
C PRO A 297 -12.75 1.02 -14.15
N ARG A 298 -13.50 1.46 -15.16
CA ARG A 298 -13.45 2.85 -15.63
C ARG A 298 -13.91 3.80 -14.53
N ILE A 299 -13.18 4.89 -14.36
CA ILE A 299 -13.50 5.95 -13.39
C ILE A 299 -14.05 7.18 -14.11
N HIS A 300 -15.03 7.81 -13.48
CA HIS A 300 -15.70 9.01 -13.92
C HIS A 300 -15.63 10.09 -12.85
N GLY A 301 -15.75 11.34 -13.29
CA GLY A 301 -15.80 12.51 -12.44
C GLY A 301 -17.03 13.34 -12.75
N CYS A 302 -17.65 13.90 -11.72
CA CYS A 302 -18.69 14.91 -11.87
C CYS A 302 -18.13 16.27 -11.47
N ALA A 303 -18.00 17.19 -12.42
CA ALA A 303 -17.55 18.56 -12.16
C ALA A 303 -18.50 19.33 -11.21
N THR A 304 -19.81 19.04 -11.28
CA THR A 304 -20.84 19.74 -10.50
C THR A 304 -20.77 19.44 -9.01
N CYS A 305 -20.81 18.16 -8.61
CA CYS A 305 -20.74 17.77 -7.19
C CYS A 305 -19.34 17.36 -6.74
N ARG A 306 -18.33 17.50 -7.61
CA ARG A 306 -16.91 17.19 -7.34
C ARG A 306 -16.72 15.79 -6.76
N THR A 307 -17.35 14.80 -7.36
CA THR A 307 -17.23 13.39 -6.95
C THR A 307 -16.58 12.54 -8.03
N LEU A 308 -15.82 11.55 -7.58
CA LEU A 308 -15.37 10.43 -8.40
C LEU A 308 -16.30 9.23 -8.18
N PHE A 309 -16.49 8.41 -9.19
CA PHE A 309 -17.26 7.17 -9.14
C PHE A 309 -16.83 6.24 -10.27
N ILE A 310 -17.10 4.94 -10.17
CA ILE A 310 -16.72 3.96 -11.20
C ILE A 310 -17.93 3.33 -11.88
N GLU A 311 -17.71 2.71 -13.05
CA GLU A 311 -18.67 1.75 -13.59
C GLU A 311 -18.86 0.58 -12.63
N LYS A 312 -20.08 0.01 -12.60
CA LYS A 312 -20.40 -1.10 -11.69
C LYS A 312 -19.46 -2.28 -11.95
N HIS A 313 -18.70 -2.67 -10.94
CA HIS A 313 -17.66 -3.67 -11.05
C HIS A 313 -17.74 -4.70 -9.91
N SER A 314 -17.80 -5.98 -10.25
CA SER A 314 -18.01 -7.07 -9.27
C SER A 314 -16.90 -7.20 -8.24
N ALA A 315 -15.65 -6.92 -8.62
CA ALA A 315 -14.50 -6.97 -7.71
C ALA A 315 -14.47 -5.80 -6.69
N HIS A 316 -15.25 -4.74 -6.93
CA HIS A 316 -15.21 -3.50 -6.15
C HIS A 316 -16.62 -2.98 -5.83
N PRO A 317 -17.45 -3.78 -5.15
CA PRO A 317 -18.86 -3.45 -4.92
C PRO A 317 -19.07 -2.24 -3.98
N ASP A 318 -18.07 -1.93 -3.15
CA ASP A 318 -18.14 -0.86 -2.15
C ASP A 318 -17.66 0.51 -2.68
N VAL A 319 -17.19 0.58 -3.94
CA VAL A 319 -16.77 1.84 -4.56
C VAL A 319 -18.00 2.57 -5.10
N PRO A 320 -18.14 3.89 -4.89
CA PRO A 320 -19.25 4.66 -5.45
C PRO A 320 -19.40 4.46 -6.95
N THR A 321 -20.62 4.19 -7.41
CA THR A 321 -20.94 3.99 -8.84
C THR A 321 -21.75 5.13 -9.46
N GLN A 322 -22.07 6.16 -8.68
CA GLN A 322 -22.86 7.30 -9.11
C GLN A 322 -22.37 8.58 -8.44
N CYS A 323 -22.69 9.72 -9.06
CA CYS A 323 -22.43 11.03 -8.48
C CYS A 323 -23.58 11.47 -7.54
N LEU A 324 -23.31 12.46 -6.68
CA LEU A 324 -24.28 12.95 -5.69
C LEU A 324 -25.39 13.82 -6.30
N CYS A 325 -25.27 14.24 -7.56
CA CYS A 325 -26.27 15.09 -8.21
C CYS A 325 -27.64 14.41 -8.38
N GLY A 326 -27.69 13.07 -8.34
CA GLY A 326 -28.93 12.30 -8.49
C GLY A 326 -29.61 11.89 -7.18
N GLU A 327 -28.98 12.13 -6.02
CA GLU A 327 -29.51 11.71 -4.71
C GLU A 327 -30.47 12.74 -4.09
N SER A 328 -30.56 13.96 -4.65
CA SER A 328 -31.32 15.08 -4.08
C SER A 328 -32.81 15.13 -4.46
N SER A 329 -33.36 14.15 -5.16
CA SER A 329 -34.76 14.18 -5.66
C SER A 329 -35.75 13.24 -4.96
N THR A 330 -35.42 12.68 -3.77
CA THR A 330 -36.34 11.82 -2.99
C THR A 330 -36.43 12.19 -1.51
N SER A 331 -36.68 13.48 -1.21
CA SER A 331 -37.11 13.92 0.13
C SER A 331 -38.29 14.91 0.08
N GLY A 332 -39.17 14.73 -0.92
CA GLY A 332 -40.30 15.63 -1.18
C GLY A 332 -41.62 14.92 -1.43
N ASP A 333 -41.88 13.75 -0.83
CA ASP A 333 -43.23 13.21 -0.80
C ASP A 333 -43.99 13.80 0.39
N LYS A 334 -44.79 14.80 0.02
CA LYS A 334 -45.80 15.50 0.79
C LYS A 334 -46.55 14.58 1.77
N GLU A 335 -46.39 14.83 3.07
CA GLU A 335 -47.46 14.55 4.03
C GLU A 335 -48.66 15.43 3.65
N THR A 336 -49.72 14.77 3.19
CA THR A 336 -51.04 15.38 3.03
C THR A 336 -51.71 15.41 4.41
N PRO A 337 -52.17 16.56 4.92
CA PRO A 337 -52.94 16.58 6.15
C PRO A 337 -54.35 16.12 5.80
N THR A 338 -54.74 14.95 6.30
CA THR A 338 -56.12 14.49 6.30
C THR A 338 -56.87 15.26 7.39
N LEU A 339 -57.60 16.30 6.97
CA LEU A 339 -58.72 16.87 7.71
C LEU A 339 -59.87 15.86 7.66
N ASN A 340 -60.28 15.34 8.81
CA ASN A 340 -61.60 14.72 8.96
C ASN A 340 -62.46 15.56 9.90
N SER A 341 -63.63 15.88 9.36
CA SER A 341 -64.82 16.42 10.04
C SER A 341 -65.48 15.36 10.92
#